data_AF-A0AAJ1B2R2-F1
#
_entry.id   AF-A0AAJ1B2R2-F1
#
_cell.length_a   1.000
_cell.length_b   1.000
_cell.length_c   1.000
_cell.angle_alpha   90.00
_cell.angle_beta   90.00
_cell.angle_gamma   90.00
#
_symmetry.space_group_name_H-M   'P 1'
#
loop_
_entity.id
_entity.type
_entity.pdbx_description
1 polymer ?
#
loop_
_entity_poly.entity_id
_entity_poly.type
_entity_poly.pdbx_seq_one_letter_code
_entity_poly.pdbx_strand_id
1 'polypeptide(L)'
;GGTSVGEPKDVMYKMVDDTIKWLPEDKPRYLMGVGNPIDLIECAIRGIDMYDCVLPTRVARHGAIMTSRGRLNINNEKFKYDFTPLDPECDCYACKNYTRAY
;
A
#
# COMPACT_ATOMS: atom_id res chain seq x y z
N GLY A 1 -6.30 2.06 -16.71
CA GLY A 1 -4.89 1.71 -16.99
C GLY A 1 -4.15 2.94 -17.50
N GLY A 2 -2.82 2.88 -17.67
CA GLY A 2 -2.03 4.04 -18.12
C GLY A 2 -1.81 5.14 -17.06
N THR A 3 -1.88 4.75 -15.80
CA THR A 3 -1.65 5.60 -14.61
C THR A 3 -0.59 4.91 -13.74
N SER A 4 -0.03 5.62 -12.76
CA SER A 4 1.11 5.22 -11.95
C SER A 4 2.39 4.96 -12.77
N VAL A 5 2.63 5.79 -13.79
CA VAL A 5 3.79 5.74 -14.70
C VAL A 5 4.83 6.84 -14.43
N GLY A 6 4.59 7.68 -13.42
CA GLY A 6 5.50 8.75 -12.99
C GLY A 6 4.84 10.13 -12.92
N GLU A 7 3.55 10.21 -13.21
CA GLU A 7 2.77 11.43 -13.05
C GLU A 7 2.61 11.84 -11.57
N PRO A 8 2.41 13.13 -11.30
CA PRO A 8 2.03 13.61 -9.97
C PRO A 8 0.74 12.96 -9.43
N LYS A 9 0.61 12.88 -8.11
CA LYS A 9 -0.53 12.19 -7.47
C LYS A 9 -1.88 12.85 -7.75
N ASP A 10 -1.92 14.18 -7.73
CA ASP A 10 -3.10 14.96 -8.11
C ASP A 10 -3.54 14.70 -9.56
N VAL A 11 -2.58 14.52 -10.47
CA VAL A 11 -2.85 14.15 -11.87
C VAL A 11 -3.42 12.74 -11.94
N MET A 12 -2.80 11.77 -11.27
CA MET A 12 -3.30 10.39 -11.21
C MET A 12 -4.74 10.34 -10.69
N TYR A 13 -5.03 11.03 -9.58
CA TYR A 13 -6.38 11.09 -9.00
C TYR A 13 -7.39 11.75 -9.94
N LYS A 14 -7.01 12.84 -10.60
CA LYS A 14 -7.86 13.48 -11.60
C LYS A 14 -8.18 12.54 -12.76
N MET A 15 -7.19 11.79 -13.26
CA MET A 15 -7.40 10.81 -14.33
C MET A 15 -8.37 9.70 -13.91
N VAL A 16 -8.28 9.24 -12.66
CA VAL A 16 -9.23 8.27 -12.09
C VAL A 16 -10.64 8.87 -12.03
N ASP A 17 -10.79 10.08 -11.49
CA ASP A 17 -12.08 10.79 -11.38
C ASP A 17 -12.75 11.02 -12.74
N ASP A 18 -11.97 11.39 -13.76
CA ASP A 18 -12.50 11.61 -15.11
C ASP A 18 -12.88 10.29 -15.78
N THR A 19 -12.14 9.21 -15.52
CA THR A 19 -12.37 7.90 -16.15
C THR A 19 -13.59 7.19 -15.57
N ILE A 20 -13.76 7.19 -14.25
CA ILE A 20 -14.81 6.39 -13.58
C ILE A 20 -16.22 6.77 -14.04
N LYS A 21 -16.46 8.03 -14.41
CA LYS A 21 -17.73 8.53 -14.96
C LYS A 21 -18.19 7.80 -16.22
N TRP A 22 -17.27 7.17 -16.95
CA TRP A 22 -17.52 6.47 -18.20
C TRP A 22 -17.48 4.95 -18.06
N LEU A 23 -17.15 4.44 -16.87
CA LEU A 23 -17.10 3.00 -16.60
C LEU A 23 -18.45 2.52 -16.05
N PRO A 24 -18.97 1.36 -16.51
CA PRO A 24 -20.20 0.79 -15.97
C PRO A 24 -20.15 0.65 -14.45
N GLU A 25 -21.27 0.96 -13.78
CA GLU A 25 -21.42 0.83 -12.32
C GLU A 25 -21.69 -0.61 -11.89
N ASP A 26 -22.20 -1.45 -12.79
CA ASP A 26 -22.56 -2.85 -12.55
C ASP A 26 -21.38 -3.82 -12.79
N LYS A 27 -20.17 -3.30 -13.01
CA LYS A 27 -18.97 -4.10 -13.29
C LYS A 27 -17.77 -3.65 -12.45
N PRO A 28 -16.91 -4.58 -12.01
CA PRO A 28 -15.70 -4.24 -11.28
C PRO A 28 -14.76 -3.34 -12.09
N ARG A 29 -14.16 -2.37 -11.40
CA ARG A 29 -13.21 -1.39 -11.95
C ARG A 29 -11.83 -1.66 -11.36
N TYR A 30 -10.88 -1.96 -12.24
CA TYR A 30 -9.54 -2.38 -11.87
C TYR A 30 -8.50 -1.30 -12.20
N LEU A 31 -7.80 -0.81 -11.17
CA LEU A 31 -6.69 0.13 -11.30
C LEU A 31 -5.35 -0.58 -11.21
N MET A 32 -4.73 -0.79 -12.36
CA MET A 32 -3.48 -1.53 -12.49
C MET A 32 -2.28 -0.77 -11.93
N GLY A 33 -1.42 -1.45 -11.18
CA GLY A 33 -0.10 -0.95 -10.77
C GLY A 33 -0.07 0.01 -9.57
N VAL A 34 -1.19 0.23 -8.89
CA VAL A 34 -1.29 1.12 -7.71
C VAL A 34 -1.26 0.30 -6.42
N GLY A 35 -0.42 0.69 -5.47
CA GLY A 35 -0.26 -0.07 -4.22
C GLY A 35 0.19 0.68 -2.98
N ASN A 36 0.36 2.00 -3.03
CA ASN A 36 0.56 2.78 -1.81
C ASN A 36 -0.76 2.78 -1.01
N PRO A 37 -0.75 2.50 0.30
CA PRO A 37 -1.98 2.47 1.11
C PRO A 37 -2.87 3.71 0.99
N ILE A 38 -2.28 4.91 0.89
CA ILE A 38 -3.05 6.15 0.74
C ILE A 38 -3.74 6.18 -0.63
N ASP A 39 -3.02 5.82 -1.70
CA ASP A 39 -3.58 5.80 -3.05
C ASP A 39 -4.71 4.77 -3.18
N LEU A 40 -4.59 3.61 -2.51
CA LEU A 40 -5.64 2.58 -2.48
C LEU A 40 -6.93 3.14 -1.87
N ILE A 41 -6.84 3.87 -0.76
CA ILE A 41 -7.99 4.49 -0.10
C ILE A 41 -8.59 5.58 -0.99
N GLU A 42 -7.76 6.49 -1.50
CA GLU A 42 -8.20 7.58 -2.36
C GLU A 42 -8.90 7.08 -3.63
N CYS A 43 -8.38 6.02 -4.26
CA CYS A 43 -8.99 5.45 -5.46
C CYS A 43 -10.25 4.61 -5.12
N ALA A 44 -10.32 3.99 -3.95
CA ALA A 44 -11.51 3.27 -3.50
C ALA A 44 -12.67 4.23 -3.26
N ILE A 45 -12.42 5.39 -2.63
CA ILE A 45 -13.41 6.46 -2.45
C ILE A 45 -13.94 6.95 -3.81
N ARG A 46 -13.10 6.92 -4.86
CA ARG A 46 -13.48 7.30 -6.22
C ARG A 46 -14.24 6.22 -6.97
N GLY A 47 -14.29 4.99 -6.47
CA GLY A 47 -15.05 3.88 -7.03
C GLY A 47 -14.23 2.85 -7.80
N ILE A 48 -12.95 2.67 -7.47
CA ILE A 48 -12.14 1.54 -7.92
C ILE A 48 -12.30 0.35 -6.96
N ASP A 49 -12.47 -0.85 -7.52
CA ASP A 49 -12.77 -2.08 -6.78
C ASP A 49 -11.56 -3.01 -6.62
N MET A 50 -10.62 -2.98 -7.57
CA MET A 50 -9.50 -3.92 -7.63
C MET A 50 -8.17 -3.22 -7.92
N TYR A 51 -7.09 -3.82 -7.42
CA TYR A 51 -5.72 -3.31 -7.52
C TYR A 51 -4.71 -4.45 -7.65
N ASP A 52 -3.55 -4.13 -8.20
CA ASP A 52 -2.35 -4.94 -8.11
C ASP A 52 -1.12 -4.03 -7.94
N CYS A 53 -0.14 -4.49 -7.17
CA CYS A 53 1.14 -3.82 -7.10
C CYS A 53 2.23 -4.71 -6.54
N VAL A 54 3.44 -4.57 -7.07
CA VAL A 54 4.65 -5.22 -6.53
C VAL A 54 5.20 -4.52 -5.29
N LEU A 55 4.70 -3.32 -4.93
CA LEU A 55 5.25 -2.48 -3.87
C LEU A 55 5.44 -3.24 -2.56
N PRO A 56 4.44 -3.96 -2.00
CA PRO A 56 4.60 -4.61 -0.69
C PRO A 56 5.73 -5.65 -0.69
N THR A 57 5.82 -6.48 -1.73
CA THR A 57 6.85 -7.52 -1.80
C THR A 57 8.24 -6.94 -2.08
N ARG A 58 8.32 -5.88 -2.90
CA ARG A 58 9.60 -5.24 -3.26
C ARG A 58 10.21 -4.51 -2.07
N VAL A 59 9.43 -3.69 -1.35
CA VAL A 59 9.97 -2.89 -0.24
C VAL A 59 10.32 -3.75 0.97
N ALA A 60 9.55 -4.82 1.22
CA ALA A 60 9.85 -5.78 2.29
C ALA A 60 11.23 -6.42 2.12
N ARG A 61 11.59 -6.82 0.88
CA ARG A 61 12.93 -7.36 0.57
C ARG A 61 14.08 -6.36 0.79
N HIS A 62 13.78 -5.06 0.88
CA HIS A 62 14.74 -4.01 1.19
C HIS A 62 14.61 -3.51 2.65
N GLY A 63 13.94 -4.26 3.52
CA GLY A 63 13.81 -3.97 4.95
C GLY A 63 12.79 -2.89 5.28
N ALA A 64 11.92 -2.51 4.34
CA ALA A 64 10.85 -1.56 4.60
C ALA A 64 9.51 -2.28 4.85
N ILE A 65 8.88 -1.96 5.97
CA ILE A 65 7.66 -2.60 6.46
C ILE A 65 6.55 -1.55 6.51
N MET A 66 5.38 -1.88 5.97
CA MET A 66 4.19 -1.04 6.11
C MET A 66 3.46 -1.45 7.39
N THR A 67 3.08 -0.47 8.20
CA THR A 67 2.33 -0.67 9.46
C THR A 67 1.16 0.31 9.51
N SER A 68 0.23 0.07 10.41
CA SER A 68 -0.84 0.98 10.85
C SER A 68 -0.34 2.39 11.16
N ARG A 69 0.92 2.51 11.62
CA ARG A 69 1.56 3.77 12.01
C ARG A 69 2.47 4.34 10.92
N GLY A 70 2.39 3.81 9.70
CA GLY A 70 3.21 4.21 8.56
C GLY A 70 4.38 3.26 8.30
N ARG A 71 5.36 3.74 7.52
CA ARG A 71 6.48 2.92 7.06
C ARG A 71 7.61 2.87 8.10
N LEU A 72 8.06 1.65 8.41
CA LEU A 72 9.26 1.38 9.19
C LEU A 72 10.39 0.89 8.27
N ASN A 73 11.64 1.19 8.62
CA ASN A 73 12.82 0.59 8.00
C ASN A 73 13.53 -0.25 9.07
N ILE A 74 13.35 -1.58 9.03
CA ILE A 74 13.71 -2.50 10.11
C ILE A 74 15.22 -2.59 10.34
N ASN A 75 16.02 -2.27 9.32
CA ASN A 75 17.48 -2.24 9.39
C ASN A 75 18.04 -1.09 10.26
N ASN A 76 17.19 -0.21 10.80
CA ASN A 76 17.64 0.86 11.68
C ASN A 76 18.07 0.29 13.05
N GLU A 77 19.24 0.70 13.53
CA GLU A 77 19.84 0.23 14.79
C GLU A 77 18.90 0.38 16.00
N LYS A 78 17.99 1.36 15.99
CA LYS A 78 17.00 1.53 17.07
C LYS A 78 16.13 0.30 17.33
N PHE A 79 16.01 -0.61 16.36
CA PHE A 79 15.22 -1.84 16.48
C PHE A 79 16.02 -3.04 16.99
N LYS A 80 17.34 -2.91 17.16
CA LYS A 80 18.24 -3.99 17.58
C LYS A 80 17.84 -4.68 18.89
N TYR A 81 17.20 -3.94 19.80
CA TYR A 81 16.70 -4.45 21.07
C TYR A 81 15.19 -4.17 21.25
N ASP A 82 14.47 -3.96 20.15
CA ASP A 82 13.03 -3.79 20.16
C ASP A 82 12.34 -5.16 20.05
N PHE A 83 11.95 -5.72 21.19
CA PHE A 83 11.27 -7.02 21.27
C PHE A 83 9.74 -6.92 21.07
N THR A 84 9.24 -5.82 20.53
CA THR A 84 7.82 -5.67 20.16
C THR A 84 7.55 -6.20 18.74
N PRO A 85 6.29 -6.52 18.37
CA PRO A 85 5.96 -6.93 17.02
C PRO A 85 6.22 -5.83 15.99
N LEU A 86 6.26 -6.19 14.71
CA LEU A 86 6.42 -5.23 13.61
C LEU A 86 5.35 -4.14 13.67
N ASP A 87 4.10 -4.54 13.87
CA ASP A 87 2.93 -3.69 14.05
C ASP A 87 2.05 -4.24 15.19
N PRO A 88 1.79 -3.47 16.27
CA PRO A 88 0.97 -3.92 17.38
C PRO A 88 -0.52 -4.12 17.04
N GLU A 89 -1.00 -3.60 15.91
CA GLU A 89 -2.39 -3.72 15.47
C GLU A 89 -2.56 -4.80 14.39
N CYS A 90 -1.49 -5.53 14.06
CA CYS A 90 -1.49 -6.54 13.01
C CYS A 90 -1.50 -7.96 13.58
N ASP A 91 -2.37 -8.80 13.04
CA ASP A 91 -2.57 -10.18 13.46
C ASP A 91 -1.97 -11.21 12.48
N CYS A 92 -1.10 -10.79 11.56
CA CYS A 92 -0.46 -11.67 10.61
C CYS A 92 0.54 -12.63 11.27
N TYR A 93 0.95 -13.68 10.54
CA TYR A 93 1.91 -14.66 11.01
C TYR A 93 3.22 -14.03 11.52
N ALA A 94 3.75 -13.03 10.82
CA ALA A 94 5.01 -12.40 11.21
C ALA A 94 4.89 -11.65 12.54
N CYS A 95 3.86 -10.81 12.69
CA CYS A 95 3.62 -10.03 13.91
C CYS A 95 3.30 -10.89 15.13
N LYS A 96 2.73 -12.10 14.95
CA LYS A 96 2.42 -13.03 16.04
C LYS A 96 3.62 -13.85 16.52
N ASN A 97 4.64 -14.05 15.69
CA ASN A 97 5.71 -15.01 15.95
C ASN A 97 7.12 -14.39 16.04
N TYR A 98 7.30 -13.15 15.57
CA TYR A 98 8.61 -12.49 15.54
C TYR A 98 8.54 -11.07 16.09
N THR A 99 9.68 -10.60 16.56
CA THR A 99 9.87 -9.23 17.06
C THR A 99 10.61 -8.40 16.03
N ARG A 100 10.69 -7.08 16.22
CA ARG A 100 11.50 -6.19 15.38
C ARG A 100 13.01 -6.46 15.49
N ALA A 101 13.45 -7.03 16.60
CA ALA A 101 14.84 -7.37 16.85
C ALA A 101 15.29 -8.71 16.23
N TYR A 102 14.35 -9.59 15.89
CA TYR A 102 14.62 -10.86 15.21
C TYR A 102 14.85 -10.64 13.71
#